data_AF-A0A9W4V025-F1
#
_entry.id   AF-A0A9W4V025-F1
#
_cell.length_a   1.000
_cell.length_b   1.000
_cell.length_c   1.000
_cell.angle_alpha   90.00
_cell.angle_beta   90.00
_cell.angle_gamma   90.00
#
_symmetry.space_group_name_H-M   'P 1'
#
loop_
_entity.id
_entity.type
_entity.pdbx_description
1 polymer ?
#
loop_
_entity_poly.entity_id
_entity_poly.type
_entity_poly.pdbx_seq_one_letter_code
_entity_poly.pdbx_strand_id
1 'polypeptide(L)'
;MDPDEARRQMYLLLRAPEFEPDSERIHAVERIHESLFVFRSVRRMPVGDFEIKKDGCHSPSLALALEESVRSGEVLHEKIGDLDRYSLTAEGVTAAGGPWGAADPLEREEAVETKDQIGGTSYRELVSFLYAEFPETWMDPAMKKKAKEWGPEAACSMYDRAKVSISSAARMHGTTYEGFMRAYAAAGYVTFKTTAEEIDGDLDELDGPTCQQRGSP
;
A
#
# COMPACT_ATOMS: atom_id res chain seq x y z
N MET A 1 -9.51 -20.83 12.89
CA MET A 1 -8.85 -19.55 12.61
C MET A 1 -7.47 -19.68 13.19
N ASP A 2 -6.42 -19.45 12.40
CA ASP A 2 -5.09 -19.29 12.98
C ASP A 2 -4.91 -17.79 13.25
N PRO A 3 -5.17 -17.31 14.48
CA PRO A 3 -4.92 -15.91 14.84
C PRO A 3 -3.48 -15.46 14.53
N ASP A 4 -2.57 -16.41 14.29
CA ASP A 4 -1.19 -16.13 13.93
C ASP A 4 -1.05 -15.50 12.54
N GLU A 5 -1.93 -15.77 11.56
CA GLU A 5 -1.77 -15.17 10.22
C GLU A 5 -2.14 -13.68 10.19
N ALA A 6 -3.25 -13.29 10.82
CA ALA A 6 -3.62 -11.87 10.92
C ALA A 6 -2.57 -11.07 11.70
N ARG A 7 -2.03 -11.66 12.78
CA ARG A 7 -0.93 -11.05 13.55
C ARG A 7 0.37 -10.98 12.75
N ARG A 8 0.70 -12.00 11.97
CA ARG A 8 1.85 -12.01 11.08
C ARG A 8 1.73 -10.90 10.03
N GLN A 9 0.59 -10.78 9.35
CA GLN A 9 0.35 -9.74 8.34
C GLN A 9 0.34 -8.34 8.95
N MET A 10 -0.25 -8.18 10.14
CA MET A 10 -0.13 -6.96 10.93
C MET A 10 1.34 -6.58 11.15
N TYR A 11 2.18 -7.54 11.57
CA TYR A 11 3.61 -7.28 11.75
C TYR A 11 4.32 -6.93 10.44
N LEU A 12 3.98 -7.55 9.31
CA LEU A 12 4.55 -7.19 8.02
C LEU A 12 4.23 -5.73 7.65
N LEU A 13 2.96 -5.33 7.75
CA LEU A 13 2.53 -3.97 7.42
C LEU A 13 3.12 -2.94 8.39
N LEU A 14 3.12 -3.23 9.70
CA LEU A 14 3.68 -2.31 10.70
C LEU A 14 5.20 -2.17 10.57
N ARG A 15 5.90 -3.24 10.20
CA ARG A 15 7.36 -3.25 10.06
C ARG A 15 7.86 -2.74 8.71
N ALA A 16 7.04 -2.79 7.66
CA ALA A 16 7.42 -2.36 6.33
C ALA A 16 8.05 -0.95 6.38
N PRO A 17 9.29 -0.77 5.90
CA PRO A 17 9.92 0.55 5.82
C PRO A 17 9.18 1.44 4.82
N GLU A 18 9.42 2.75 4.86
CA GLU A 18 9.04 3.62 3.73
C GLU A 18 9.98 3.37 2.55
N PHE A 19 9.47 3.56 1.33
CA PHE A 19 10.29 3.51 0.11
C PHE A 19 11.09 4.83 0.00
N GLU A 20 12.13 4.95 0.81
CA GLU A 20 13.17 5.97 0.72
C GLU A 20 14.51 5.25 0.53
N PRO A 21 15.29 5.57 -0.53
CA PRO A 21 16.65 5.05 -0.68
C PRO A 21 17.45 5.27 0.62
N ASP A 22 18.06 4.21 1.14
CA ASP A 22 18.86 4.18 2.38
C ASP A 22 18.11 4.42 3.71
N SER A 23 16.78 4.39 3.72
CA SER A 23 15.98 4.54 4.95
C SER A 23 15.50 3.18 5.48
N GLU A 24 16.06 2.73 6.62
CA GLU A 24 15.47 1.63 7.40
C GLU A 24 14.35 2.12 8.35
N ARG A 25 13.81 3.31 8.11
CA ARG A 25 12.89 3.95 9.05
C ARG A 25 11.52 3.29 8.97
N ILE A 26 11.07 2.76 10.11
CA ILE A 26 9.75 2.16 10.27
C ILE A 26 8.79 3.26 10.74
N HIS A 27 7.89 3.68 9.85
CA HIS A 27 6.87 4.68 10.16
C HIS A 27 5.59 4.05 10.70
N ALA A 28 4.83 4.84 11.45
CA ALA A 28 3.49 4.43 11.84
C ALA A 28 2.58 4.24 10.62
N VAL A 29 1.66 3.27 10.71
CA VAL A 29 0.67 2.93 9.69
C VAL A 29 -0.68 3.52 10.08
N GLU A 30 -1.34 4.17 9.12
CA GLU A 30 -2.74 4.59 9.18
C GLU A 30 -3.57 3.66 8.30
N ARG A 31 -4.89 3.56 8.54
CA ARG A 31 -5.81 2.78 7.68
C ARG A 31 -5.32 1.34 7.45
N ILE A 32 -4.84 0.70 8.52
CA ILE A 32 -4.20 -0.62 8.44
C ILE A 32 -5.17 -1.72 7.97
N HIS A 33 -6.48 -1.56 8.20
CA HIS A 33 -7.48 -2.49 7.67
C HIS A 33 -7.59 -2.42 6.14
N GLU A 34 -7.62 -1.20 5.57
CA GLU A 34 -7.60 -1.01 4.13
C GLU A 34 -6.26 -1.44 3.52
N SER A 35 -5.15 -1.15 4.21
CA SER A 35 -3.83 -1.65 3.83
C SER A 35 -3.83 -3.18 3.77
N LEU A 36 -4.34 -3.85 4.81
CA LEU A 36 -4.45 -5.30 4.81
C LEU A 36 -5.30 -5.79 3.64
N PHE A 37 -6.44 -5.17 3.35
CA PHE A 37 -7.29 -5.57 2.22
C PHE A 37 -6.57 -5.49 0.86
N VAL A 38 -5.77 -4.44 0.65
CA VAL A 38 -5.07 -4.17 -0.61
C VAL A 38 -3.83 -5.05 -0.79
N PHE A 39 -3.24 -5.49 0.31
CA PHE A 39 -2.14 -6.45 0.35
C PHE A 39 -2.59 -7.76 -0.33
N ARG A 40 -2.30 -7.90 -1.62
CA ARG A 40 -2.63 -9.02 -2.54
C ARG A 40 -2.31 -10.42 -1.97
N SER A 41 -1.36 -10.55 -1.04
CA SER A 41 -1.07 -11.79 -0.31
C SER A 41 -2.20 -12.24 0.65
N VAL A 42 -3.26 -11.43 0.81
CA VAL A 42 -4.57 -11.80 1.40
C VAL A 42 -5.23 -13.00 0.71
N ARG A 43 -4.67 -13.55 -0.38
CA ARG A 43 -4.96 -14.92 -0.82
C ARG A 43 -4.75 -16.01 0.24
N ARG A 44 -4.22 -15.68 1.43
CA ARG A 44 -4.12 -16.55 2.61
C ARG A 44 -5.09 -16.24 3.76
N MET A 45 -5.83 -15.13 3.71
CA MET A 45 -6.85 -14.85 4.73
C MET A 45 -8.14 -15.63 4.45
N PRO A 46 -8.92 -16.00 5.48
CA PRO A 46 -10.17 -16.71 5.29
C PRO A 46 -11.15 -15.89 4.45
N VAL A 47 -11.89 -16.58 3.57
CA VAL A 47 -13.02 -15.97 2.87
C VAL A 47 -13.99 -15.41 3.90
N GLY A 48 -14.29 -14.10 3.81
CA GLY A 48 -15.26 -13.43 4.67
C GLY A 48 -14.70 -12.76 5.92
N ASP A 49 -13.37 -12.69 6.10
CA ASP A 49 -12.79 -11.96 7.24
C ASP A 49 -12.99 -10.44 7.14
N PHE A 50 -13.26 -9.91 5.95
CA PHE A 50 -13.51 -8.48 5.77
C PHE A 50 -14.99 -8.13 5.80
N GLU A 51 -15.34 -7.24 6.71
CA GLU A 51 -16.59 -6.48 6.69
C GLU A 51 -16.45 -5.31 5.71
N ILE A 52 -17.02 -5.46 4.52
CA ILE A 52 -17.00 -4.41 3.48
C ILE A 52 -18.06 -3.35 3.80
N LYS A 53 -17.62 -2.11 3.94
CA LYS A 53 -18.47 -0.93 4.10
C LYS A 53 -18.51 -0.14 2.79
N LYS A 54 -19.39 0.86 2.71
CA LYS A 54 -19.57 1.68 1.49
C LYS A 54 -18.29 2.42 1.08
N ASP A 55 -17.37 2.69 1.98
CA ASP A 55 -16.22 3.59 1.82
C ASP A 55 -14.93 3.10 2.50
N GLY A 56 -14.89 1.83 2.90
CA GLY A 56 -13.73 1.21 3.53
C GLY A 56 -14.04 -0.23 3.93
N CYS A 57 -13.20 -0.81 4.78
CA CYS A 57 -13.39 -2.17 5.26
C CYS A 57 -12.85 -2.35 6.67
N HIS A 58 -13.27 -3.43 7.33
CA HIS A 58 -12.76 -3.79 8.65
C HIS A 58 -12.50 -5.30 8.70
N SER A 59 -11.39 -5.70 9.32
CA SER A 59 -11.07 -7.11 9.58
C SER A 59 -11.12 -7.34 11.09
N PRO A 60 -12.07 -8.14 11.60
CA PRO A 60 -12.15 -8.47 13.02
C PRO A 60 -10.91 -9.22 13.53
N SER A 61 -10.32 -10.09 12.70
CA SER A 61 -9.10 -10.82 13.06
C SER A 61 -7.91 -9.88 13.23
N LEU A 62 -7.75 -8.90 12.34
CA LEU A 62 -6.74 -7.85 12.49
C LEU A 62 -7.01 -6.97 13.71
N ALA A 63 -8.28 -6.62 13.97
CA ALA A 63 -8.65 -5.82 15.12
C ALA A 63 -8.25 -6.48 16.45
N LEU A 64 -8.51 -7.79 16.58
CA LEU A 64 -8.10 -8.58 17.75
C LEU A 64 -6.57 -8.62 17.88
N ALA A 65 -5.85 -8.86 16.77
CA ALA A 65 -4.39 -8.90 16.79
C ALA A 65 -3.78 -7.55 17.21
N LEU A 66 -4.34 -6.43 16.73
CA LEU A 66 -3.93 -5.08 17.14
C LEU A 66 -4.24 -4.83 18.62
N GLU A 67 -5.44 -5.18 19.09
CA GLU A 67 -5.81 -5.00 20.49
C GLU A 67 -4.86 -5.76 21.43
N GLU A 68 -4.56 -7.01 21.11
CA GLU A 68 -3.62 -7.84 21.89
C GLU A 68 -2.21 -7.27 21.88
N SER A 69 -1.72 -6.80 20.72
CA SER A 69 -0.37 -6.25 20.56
C SER A 69 -0.21 -4.87 21.21
N VAL A 70 -1.30 -4.09 21.27
CA VAL A 70 -1.34 -2.85 22.05
C VAL A 70 -1.32 -3.17 23.55
N ARG A 71 -2.08 -4.19 23.98
CA ARG A 71 -2.13 -4.62 25.39
C ARG A 71 -0.81 -5.21 25.86
N SER A 72 -0.07 -5.90 24.99
CA SER A 72 1.26 -6.47 25.28
C SER A 72 2.37 -5.41 25.31
N GLY A 73 2.15 -4.23 24.74
CA GLY A 73 3.17 -3.17 24.61
C GLY A 73 4.03 -3.26 23.35
N GLU A 74 3.74 -4.20 22.45
CA GLU A 74 4.44 -4.36 21.17
C GLU A 74 4.04 -3.25 20.17
N VAL A 75 2.80 -2.77 20.25
CA VAL A 75 2.26 -1.74 19.35
C VAL A 75 1.78 -0.52 20.14
N LEU A 76 2.15 0.67 19.69
CA LEU A 76 1.52 1.91 20.13
C LEU A 76 0.33 2.22 19.23
N HIS A 77 -0.78 2.62 19.85
CA HIS A 77 -1.96 3.12 19.16
C HIS A 77 -2.18 4.58 19.52
N GLU A 78 -2.25 5.42 18.51
CA GLU A 78 -2.54 6.85 18.61
C GLU A 78 -3.76 7.18 17.76
N LYS A 79 -4.50 8.19 18.19
CA LYS A 79 -5.60 8.75 17.40
C LYS A 79 -5.23 10.17 16.96
N ILE A 80 -5.07 10.37 15.65
CA ILE A 80 -4.78 11.67 15.05
C ILE A 80 -6.03 12.14 14.30
N GLY A 81 -6.76 13.07 14.91
CA GLY A 81 -8.09 13.45 14.42
C GLY A 81 -9.04 12.25 14.46
N ASP A 82 -9.53 11.84 13.29
CA ASP A 82 -10.42 10.68 13.13
C ASP A 82 -9.71 9.41 12.64
N LEU A 83 -8.37 9.44 12.54
CA LEU A 83 -7.58 8.32 12.04
C LEU A 83 -6.85 7.60 13.18
N ASP A 84 -6.98 6.27 13.17
CA ASP A 84 -6.17 5.39 14.00
C ASP A 84 -4.80 5.21 13.34
N ARG A 85 -3.75 5.39 14.16
CA ARG A 85 -2.36 5.29 13.76
C ARG A 85 -1.63 4.31 14.68
N TYR A 86 -0.92 3.35 14.08
CA TYR A 86 -0.25 2.27 14.79
C TYR A 86 1.25 2.28 14.50
N SER A 87 2.09 2.12 15.51
CA SER A 87 3.55 1.95 15.34
C SER A 87 4.09 0.83 16.21
N LEU A 88 5.20 0.23 15.80
CA LEU A 88 5.92 -0.73 16.63
C LEU A 88 6.73 0.00 17.70
N THR A 89 6.70 -0.52 18.92
CA THR A 89 7.71 -0.20 19.94
C THR A 89 9.03 -0.92 19.64
N ALA A 90 10.08 -0.69 20.43
CA ALA A 90 11.31 -1.48 20.32
C ALA A 90 11.07 -3.00 20.51
N GLU A 91 10.14 -3.34 21.41
CA GLU A 91 9.71 -4.73 21.64
C GLU A 91 8.93 -5.26 20.42
N GLY A 92 8.01 -4.47 19.88
CA GLY A 92 7.27 -4.82 18.66
C GLY A 92 8.16 -5.00 17.44
N VAL A 93 9.21 -4.19 17.27
CA VAL A 93 10.21 -4.38 16.21
C VAL A 93 10.91 -5.73 16.39
N THR A 94 11.27 -6.10 17.61
CA THR A 94 11.88 -7.41 17.89
C THR A 94 10.91 -8.55 17.58
N ALA A 95 9.66 -8.46 18.04
CA ALA A 95 8.61 -9.45 17.80
C ALA A 95 8.31 -9.63 16.30
N ALA A 96 8.23 -8.52 15.56
CA ALA A 96 8.02 -8.51 14.12
C ALA A 96 9.23 -9.05 13.31
N GLY A 97 10.40 -9.20 13.93
CA GLY A 97 11.62 -9.66 13.27
C GLY A 97 11.51 -11.09 12.72
N GLY A 98 10.86 -11.98 13.45
CA GLY A 98 10.59 -13.35 12.99
C GLY A 98 9.67 -13.38 11.76
N PRO A 99 8.44 -12.83 11.85
CA PRO A 99 7.51 -12.71 10.72
C PRO A 99 8.15 -12.07 9.48
N TRP A 100 8.87 -10.95 9.66
CA TRP A 100 9.54 -10.26 8.56
C TRP A 100 10.65 -11.09 7.94
N GLY A 101 11.54 -11.67 8.76
CA GLY A 101 12.63 -12.52 8.31
C GLY A 101 12.17 -13.79 7.59
N ALA A 102 10.99 -14.30 7.92
CA ALA A 102 10.38 -15.47 7.29
C ALA A 102 9.58 -15.14 6.01
N ALA A 103 9.12 -13.91 5.83
CA ALA A 103 8.45 -13.48 4.60
C ALA A 103 9.42 -13.50 3.41
N ASP A 104 8.92 -13.91 2.25
CA ASP A 104 9.70 -13.88 1.02
C ASP A 104 9.91 -12.43 0.52
N PRO A 105 10.88 -12.19 -0.38
CA PRO A 105 11.17 -10.83 -0.83
C PRO A 105 9.98 -10.11 -1.48
N LEU A 106 9.15 -10.83 -2.25
CA LEU A 106 7.99 -10.24 -2.93
C LEU A 106 6.91 -9.82 -1.93
N GLU A 107 6.69 -10.62 -0.90
CA GLU A 107 5.73 -10.28 0.16
C GLU A 107 6.17 -9.06 0.98
N ARG A 108 7.48 -8.89 1.20
CA ARG A 108 8.02 -7.69 1.87
C ARG A 108 7.86 -6.45 1.00
N GLU A 109 8.20 -6.55 -0.29
CA GLU A 109 8.03 -5.48 -1.28
C GLU A 109 6.56 -5.06 -1.33
N GLU A 110 5.64 -6.02 -1.44
CA GLU A 110 4.21 -5.76 -1.48
C GLU A 110 3.69 -5.10 -0.19
N ALA A 111 4.23 -5.44 0.98
CA ALA A 111 3.87 -4.80 2.25
C ALA A 111 4.32 -3.34 2.29
N VAL A 112 5.50 -3.04 1.73
CA VAL A 112 6.03 -1.67 1.56
C VAL A 112 5.16 -0.89 0.58
N GLU A 113 4.91 -1.44 -0.62
CA GLU A 113 4.07 -0.80 -1.65
C GLU A 113 2.67 -0.49 -1.11
N THR A 114 2.04 -1.46 -0.43
CA THR A 114 0.68 -1.30 0.09
C THR A 114 0.63 -0.22 1.17
N LYS A 115 1.62 -0.20 2.07
CA LYS A 115 1.73 0.82 3.11
C LYS A 115 1.91 2.20 2.51
N ASP A 116 2.78 2.37 1.53
CA ASP A 116 2.96 3.66 0.86
C ASP A 116 1.69 4.06 0.08
N GLN A 117 1.12 3.14 -0.69
CA GLN A 117 -0.07 3.39 -1.49
C GLN A 117 -1.27 3.89 -0.67
N ILE A 118 -1.48 3.34 0.53
CA ILE A 118 -2.62 3.70 1.40
C ILE A 118 -2.27 4.81 2.38
N GLY A 119 -1.05 4.86 2.87
CA GLY A 119 -0.56 5.87 3.81
C GLY A 119 -0.69 7.29 3.26
N GLY A 120 -1.20 8.22 4.06
CA GLY A 120 -1.33 9.64 3.68
C GLY A 120 -2.31 9.90 2.52
N THR A 121 -3.20 8.96 2.22
CA THR A 121 -4.30 9.18 1.28
C THR A 121 -5.49 9.86 1.97
N SER A 122 -6.04 10.86 1.29
CA SER A 122 -7.28 11.49 1.72
C SER A 122 -8.46 10.53 1.59
N TYR A 123 -9.56 10.82 2.27
CA TYR A 123 -10.78 10.01 2.16
C TYR A 123 -11.29 9.92 0.71
N ARG A 124 -11.21 11.01 -0.07
CA ARG A 124 -11.64 11.00 -1.48
C ARG A 124 -10.76 10.10 -2.33
N GLU A 125 -9.45 10.17 -2.12
CA GLU A 125 -8.46 9.34 -2.80
C GLU A 125 -8.68 7.86 -2.53
N LEU A 126 -8.81 7.49 -1.25
CA LEU A 126 -9.07 6.11 -0.84
C LEU A 126 -10.36 5.57 -1.48
N VAL A 127 -11.46 6.32 -1.40
CA VAL A 127 -12.74 5.90 -1.99
C VAL A 127 -12.62 5.73 -3.50
N SER A 128 -12.04 6.70 -4.21
CA SER A 128 -11.84 6.61 -5.66
C SER A 128 -10.97 5.41 -6.05
N PHE A 129 -9.93 5.13 -5.26
CA PHE A 129 -9.06 3.98 -5.44
C PHE A 129 -9.81 2.65 -5.26
N LEU A 130 -10.51 2.46 -4.13
CA LEU A 130 -11.21 1.21 -3.81
C LEU A 130 -12.28 0.86 -4.87
N TYR A 131 -13.07 1.83 -5.31
CA TYR A 131 -14.09 1.62 -6.35
C TYR A 131 -13.53 1.38 -7.75
N ALA A 132 -12.28 1.78 -8.00
CA ALA A 132 -11.61 1.59 -9.28
C ALA A 132 -10.88 0.26 -9.38
N GLU A 133 -10.15 -0.13 -8.33
CA GLU A 133 -9.38 -1.38 -8.30
C GLU A 133 -10.22 -2.60 -7.91
N PHE A 134 -11.27 -2.40 -7.11
CA PHE A 134 -12.11 -3.49 -6.61
C PHE A 134 -13.60 -3.23 -6.90
N PRO A 135 -13.99 -3.04 -8.17
CA PRO A 135 -15.35 -2.62 -8.54
C PRO A 135 -16.44 -3.66 -8.24
N GLU A 136 -16.05 -4.94 -8.09
CA GLU A 136 -16.95 -6.03 -7.71
C GLU A 136 -17.18 -6.11 -6.20
N THR A 137 -16.28 -5.54 -5.40
CA THR A 137 -16.39 -5.51 -3.93
C THR A 137 -17.18 -4.29 -3.46
N TRP A 138 -16.92 -3.12 -4.06
CA TRP A 138 -17.58 -1.87 -3.69
C TRP A 138 -18.71 -1.50 -4.66
N MET A 139 -19.95 -1.81 -4.23
CA MET A 139 -21.14 -1.69 -5.08
C MET A 139 -22.15 -0.62 -4.64
N ASP A 140 -21.91 0.11 -3.54
CA ASP A 140 -22.86 1.15 -3.09
C ASP A 140 -23.05 2.23 -4.18
N PRO A 141 -24.28 2.43 -4.71
CA PRO A 141 -24.47 3.32 -5.85
C PRO A 141 -24.13 4.78 -5.56
N ALA A 142 -24.39 5.25 -4.34
CA ALA A 142 -24.16 6.64 -3.96
C ALA A 142 -22.66 6.94 -3.82
N MET A 143 -21.91 6.03 -3.20
CA MET A 143 -20.45 6.12 -3.11
C MET A 143 -19.78 5.86 -4.46
N LYS A 144 -20.30 4.96 -5.30
CA LYS A 144 -19.82 4.77 -6.67
C LYS A 144 -19.95 6.04 -7.51
N LYS A 145 -21.03 6.79 -7.33
CA LYS A 145 -21.20 8.10 -7.97
C LYS A 145 -20.16 9.10 -7.49
N LYS A 146 -19.95 9.20 -6.17
CA LYS A 146 -18.92 10.07 -5.58
C LYS A 146 -17.51 9.70 -6.02
N ALA A 147 -17.18 8.41 -6.06
CA ALA A 147 -15.89 7.90 -6.52
C ALA A 147 -15.60 8.33 -7.95
N LYS A 148 -16.61 8.34 -8.84
CA LYS A 148 -16.48 8.86 -10.21
C LYS A 148 -16.32 10.38 -10.26
N GLU A 149 -17.01 11.12 -9.39
CA GLU A 149 -16.89 12.58 -9.31
C GLU A 149 -15.51 13.01 -8.79
N TRP A 150 -14.97 12.31 -7.80
CA TRP A 150 -13.65 12.59 -7.20
C TRP A 150 -12.49 11.95 -7.98
N GLY A 151 -12.78 10.92 -8.77
CA GLY A 151 -11.82 10.08 -9.48
C GLY A 151 -10.77 10.84 -10.28
N PRO A 152 -11.13 11.86 -11.09
CA PRO A 152 -10.14 12.61 -11.85
C PRO A 152 -9.07 13.32 -10.99
N GLU A 153 -9.49 14.07 -9.96
CA GLU A 153 -8.56 14.77 -9.06
C GLU A 153 -7.73 13.79 -8.23
N ALA A 154 -8.38 12.75 -7.69
CA ALA A 154 -7.72 11.69 -6.93
C ALA A 154 -6.68 10.94 -7.76
N ALA A 155 -6.99 10.62 -9.01
CA ALA A 155 -6.08 9.91 -9.92
C ALA A 155 -4.82 10.74 -10.20
N CYS A 156 -4.96 12.03 -10.52
CA CYS A 156 -3.83 12.91 -10.74
C CYS A 156 -2.97 13.05 -9.48
N SER A 157 -3.59 13.30 -8.32
CA SER A 157 -2.88 13.47 -7.04
C SER A 157 -2.13 12.20 -6.61
N MET A 158 -2.77 11.02 -6.69
CA MET A 158 -2.13 9.77 -6.30
C MET A 158 -1.04 9.34 -7.29
N TYR A 159 -1.23 9.55 -8.59
CA TYR A 159 -0.19 9.27 -9.59
C TYR A 159 1.01 10.21 -9.46
N ASP A 160 0.76 11.50 -9.22
CA ASP A 160 1.82 12.48 -9.00
C ASP A 160 2.68 12.12 -7.79
N ARG A 161 2.07 11.64 -6.71
CA ARG A 161 2.79 11.18 -5.52
C ARG A 161 3.33 9.75 -5.64
N ALA A 162 3.33 9.17 -6.85
CA ALA A 162 3.77 7.80 -7.14
C ALA A 162 3.04 6.69 -6.35
N LYS A 163 1.89 6.97 -5.75
CA LYS A 163 1.13 6.02 -4.93
C LYS A 163 0.36 4.97 -5.72
N VAL A 164 0.12 5.23 -7.01
CA VAL A 164 -0.59 4.30 -7.90
C VAL A 164 0.10 4.23 -9.24
N SER A 165 0.02 3.07 -9.87
CA SER A 165 0.41 2.93 -11.28
C SER A 165 -0.47 3.81 -12.17
N ILE A 166 0.06 4.17 -13.33
CA ILE A 166 -0.69 4.88 -14.39
C ILE A 166 -1.96 4.14 -14.82
N SER A 167 -1.93 2.81 -14.84
CA SER A 167 -3.10 1.98 -15.16
C SER A 167 -4.19 2.12 -14.09
N SER A 168 -3.79 2.10 -12.83
CA SER A 168 -4.70 2.33 -11.70
C SER A 168 -5.25 3.76 -11.70
N ALA A 169 -4.41 4.75 -11.97
CA ALA A 169 -4.84 6.14 -12.11
C ALA A 169 -5.85 6.32 -13.27
N ALA A 170 -5.63 5.68 -14.41
CA ALA A 170 -6.57 5.70 -15.53
C ALA A 170 -7.94 5.09 -15.17
N ARG A 171 -7.96 3.98 -14.42
CA ARG A 171 -9.20 3.38 -13.89
C ARG A 171 -9.91 4.31 -12.91
N MET A 172 -9.19 4.91 -11.98
CA MET A 172 -9.72 5.89 -11.03
C MET A 172 -10.32 7.10 -11.74
N HIS A 173 -9.66 7.59 -12.78
CA HIS A 173 -10.15 8.67 -13.62
C HIS A 173 -11.35 8.24 -14.50
N GLY A 174 -11.53 6.95 -14.74
CA GLY A 174 -12.60 6.41 -15.59
C GLY A 174 -12.34 6.59 -17.08
N THR A 175 -11.06 6.54 -17.50
CA THR A 175 -10.64 6.71 -18.90
C THR A 175 -9.58 5.69 -19.30
N THR A 176 -9.13 5.73 -20.55
CA THR A 176 -8.00 4.91 -21.03
C THR A 176 -6.67 5.47 -20.54
N TYR A 177 -5.60 4.67 -20.61
CA TYR A 177 -4.23 5.14 -20.35
C TYR A 177 -3.92 6.47 -21.04
N GLU A 178 -4.16 6.54 -22.35
CA GLU A 178 -3.89 7.73 -23.16
C GLU A 178 -4.79 8.90 -22.74
N GLY A 179 -6.06 8.62 -22.46
CA GLY A 179 -7.00 9.62 -21.98
C GLY A 179 -6.57 10.22 -20.64
N PHE A 180 -6.04 9.41 -19.74
CA PHE A 180 -5.53 9.87 -18.45
C PHE A 180 -4.29 10.73 -18.63
N MET A 181 -3.31 10.31 -19.45
CA MET A 181 -2.10 11.12 -19.67
C MET A 181 -2.39 12.48 -20.29
N ARG A 182 -3.36 12.56 -21.20
CA ARG A 182 -3.81 13.85 -21.76
C ARG A 182 -4.46 14.72 -20.69
N ALA A 183 -5.31 14.15 -19.83
CA ALA A 183 -5.96 14.87 -18.74
C ALA A 183 -4.95 15.34 -17.67
N TYR A 184 -3.99 14.49 -17.32
CA TYR A 184 -2.92 14.76 -16.38
C TYR A 184 -2.03 15.91 -16.86
N ALA A 185 -1.62 15.90 -18.14
CA ALA A 185 -0.91 17.00 -18.77
C ALA A 185 -1.73 18.31 -18.79
N ALA A 186 -3.02 18.22 -19.13
CA ALA A 186 -3.91 19.38 -19.19
C ALA A 186 -4.17 20.00 -17.81
N ALA A 187 -4.09 19.20 -16.74
CA ALA A 187 -4.15 19.66 -15.36
C ALA A 187 -2.84 20.30 -14.87
N GLY A 188 -1.80 20.34 -15.71
CA GLY A 188 -0.53 21.02 -15.42
C GLY A 188 0.51 20.14 -14.72
N TYR A 189 0.28 18.83 -14.62
CA TYR A 189 1.25 17.91 -14.04
C TYR A 189 2.34 17.52 -15.04
N VAL A 190 3.54 17.25 -14.51
CA VAL A 190 4.69 16.79 -15.29
C VAL A 190 4.47 15.33 -15.71
N THR A 191 4.25 15.10 -17.00
CA THR A 191 3.96 13.77 -17.55
C THR A 191 5.15 12.81 -17.56
N PHE A 192 6.38 13.34 -17.52
CA PHE A 192 7.61 12.57 -17.47
C PHE A 192 8.53 13.20 -16.45
N LYS A 193 8.67 12.56 -15.28
CA LYS A 193 9.47 13.07 -14.15
C LYS A 193 10.96 12.78 -14.27
N THR A 194 11.29 11.85 -15.16
CA THR A 194 12.64 11.37 -15.43
C THR A 194 12.87 11.44 -16.94
N THR A 195 14.06 11.83 -17.34
CA THR A 195 14.48 11.85 -18.75
C THR A 195 14.73 10.43 -19.25
N ALA A 196 14.69 10.22 -20.57
CA ALA A 196 15.05 8.93 -21.15
C ALA A 196 16.50 8.53 -20.80
N GLU A 197 17.40 9.51 -20.74
CA GLU A 197 18.82 9.33 -20.40
C GLU A 197 19.02 8.85 -18.95
N GLU A 198 18.22 9.34 -18.01
CA GLU A 198 18.24 8.90 -16.62
C GLU A 198 17.69 7.48 -16.46
N ILE A 199 16.63 7.11 -17.20
CA ILE A 199 16.10 5.74 -17.20
C ILE A 199 17.11 4.75 -17.77
N ASP A 200 17.78 5.11 -18.88
CA ASP A 200 18.82 4.26 -19.48
C ASP A 200 20.01 4.08 -18.52
N GLY A 201 20.38 5.14 -17.78
CA GLY A 201 21.41 5.07 -16.73
C GLY A 201 21.03 4.12 -15.57
N ASP A 202 19.80 4.21 -15.06
CA ASP A 202 19.31 3.34 -13.98
C ASP A 202 19.22 1.86 -14.43
N LEU A 203 18.84 1.61 -15.68
CA LEU A 203 18.78 0.26 -16.26
C LEU A 203 20.20 -0.34 -16.45
N ASP A 204 21.16 0.47 -16.89
CA ASP A 204 22.56 0.05 -17.03
C ASP A 204 23.21 -0.28 -15.67
N GLU A 205 22.81 0.39 -14.59
CA GLU A 205 23.25 0.07 -13.23
C GLU A 205 22.66 -1.25 -12.70
N LEU A 206 21.42 -1.57 -13.07
CA LEU A 206 20.77 -2.85 -12.75
C LEU A 206 21.39 -4.04 -13.52
N ASP A 207 21.99 -3.78 -14.69
CA ASP A 207 22.73 -4.75 -15.52
C ASP A 207 24.26 -4.81 -15.20
N GLY A 208 24.69 -4.18 -14.10
CA GLY A 208 26.07 -4.24 -13.56
C GLY A 208 26.54 -5.66 -13.19
N PRO A 209 27.86 -5.92 -13.21
CA PRO A 209 28.45 -7.12 -13.80
C PRO A 209 27.96 -8.41 -13.14
N THR A 210 27.34 -9.24 -13.97
CA THR A 210 27.24 -10.68 -13.76
C THR A 210 28.56 -11.23 -13.24
N CYS A 211 28.44 -11.91 -12.11
CA CYS A 211 29.40 -12.82 -11.50
C CYS A 211 30.10 -13.68 -12.59
N GLN A 212 31.21 -13.19 -13.16
CA GLN A 212 32.12 -14.02 -13.92
C GLN A 212 32.84 -14.91 -12.93
N GLN A 213 32.50 -16.18 -13.06
CA GLN A 213 32.84 -17.29 -12.21
C GLN A 213 34.35 -17.38 -11.97
N ARG A 214 34.69 -17.69 -10.72
CA ARG A 214 35.96 -18.33 -10.37
C ARG A 214 36.15 -19.54 -11.29
N GLY A 215 37.20 -19.50 -12.08
CA GLY A 215 37.64 -20.61 -12.91
C GLY A 215 39.12 -20.45 -13.26
N SER A 216 40.00 -20.58 -12.27
CA SER A 216 41.35 -21.10 -12.50
C SER A 216 41.28 -22.63 -12.30
N PRO A 217 41.92 -23.40 -13.17
CA PRO A 217 43.38 -23.56 -13.10
C PRO A 217 44.10 -23.09 -14.37
#